data_AF-A0A6P0XWS6-F1
#
_entry.id   AF-A0A6P0XWS6-F1
#
_cell.length_a   1.000
_cell.length_b   1.000
_cell.length_c   1.000
_cell.angle_alpha   90.00
_cell.angle_beta   90.00
_cell.angle_gamma   90.00
#
_symmetry.space_group_name_H-M   'P 1'
#
loop_
_entity.id
_entity.type
_entity.pdbx_description
1 polymer ?
#
loop_
_entity_poly.entity_id
_entity_poly.type
_entity_poly.pdbx_seq_one_letter_code
_entity_poly.pdbx_strand_id
1 'polypeptide(L)'
;CYFFLPTSSLATACGMQTLVDIVGPAKVLMAFLGGAIAKLLGKPGMFYQFAGEQARLIDDVTGTLPPYDQFIVLGPENPQKLVEQIQKATGLGAAIVDVNDLKAVKILAATSNVSTSLLEEALRSNPAGNADEQTPVVLIRPLSS
;
A
#
# COMPACT_ATOMS: atom_id res chain seq x y z
N CYS A 1 -1.36 -6.08 21.45
CA CYS A 1 -2.36 -5.00 21.52
C CYS A 1 -3.73 -5.59 21.13
N TYR A 2 -4.80 -5.46 21.94
CA TYR A 2 -6.13 -6.04 21.62
C TYR A 2 -6.98 -5.15 20.69
N PHE A 3 -6.56 -3.91 20.48
CA PHE A 3 -7.30 -2.96 19.66
C PHE A 3 -7.11 -3.21 18.16
N PHE A 4 -5.88 -3.56 17.77
CA PHE A 4 -5.49 -3.93 16.41
C PHE A 4 -5.57 -5.44 16.22
N LEU A 5 -5.85 -5.88 15.00
CA LEU A 5 -5.73 -7.29 14.66
C LEU A 5 -4.27 -7.72 14.87
N PRO A 6 -3.98 -8.91 15.42
CA PRO A 6 -2.62 -9.36 15.68
C PRO A 6 -1.73 -9.39 14.43
N THR A 7 -2.34 -9.53 13.25
CA THR A 7 -1.68 -9.54 11.93
C THR A 7 -1.51 -8.14 11.33
N SER A 8 -1.92 -7.08 12.04
CA SER A 8 -1.76 -5.72 11.55
C SER A 8 -0.35 -5.22 11.81
N SER A 9 0.21 -4.58 10.80
CA SER A 9 1.47 -3.85 10.81
C SER A 9 1.58 -2.81 11.94
N LEU A 10 0.45 -2.29 12.39
CA LEU A 10 0.38 -1.32 13.49
C LEU A 10 0.20 -1.97 14.87
N ALA A 11 0.15 -3.30 14.96
CA ALA A 11 0.11 -4.02 16.22
C ALA A 11 1.49 -4.11 16.90
N THR A 12 2.58 -3.84 16.16
CA THR A 12 3.96 -3.80 16.66
C THR A 12 4.33 -2.40 17.16
N ALA A 13 5.31 -2.33 18.08
CA ALA A 13 5.81 -1.06 18.58
C ALA A 13 6.48 -0.23 17.48
N CYS A 14 7.26 -0.86 16.62
CA CYS A 14 7.96 -0.21 15.51
C CYS A 14 6.97 0.34 14.47
N GLY A 15 5.94 -0.42 14.09
CA GLY A 15 4.91 0.04 13.17
C GLY A 15 4.12 1.22 13.71
N MET A 16 3.74 1.18 15.00
CA MET A 16 3.05 2.30 15.66
C MET A 16 3.93 3.55 15.76
N GLN A 17 5.21 3.40 16.13
CA GLN A 17 6.14 4.53 16.20
C GLN A 17 6.35 5.17 14.83
N THR A 18 6.51 4.34 13.78
CA THR A 18 6.64 4.83 12.39
C THR A 18 5.42 5.64 11.98
N LEU A 19 4.21 5.18 12.33
CA LEU A 19 3.00 5.95 12.10
C LEU A 19 3.03 7.30 12.84
N VAL A 20 3.42 7.30 14.12
CA VAL A 20 3.56 8.53 14.91
C VAL A 20 4.53 9.51 14.27
N ASP A 21 5.65 9.04 13.74
CA ASP A 21 6.67 9.88 13.09
C ASP A 21 6.14 10.50 11.80
N ILE A 22 5.31 9.78 11.04
CA ILE A 22 4.75 10.26 9.76
C ILE A 22 3.57 11.22 9.97
N VAL A 23 2.60 10.85 10.81
CA VAL A 23 1.32 11.59 10.91
C VAL A 23 1.24 12.49 12.15
N GLY A 24 2.19 12.35 13.07
CA GLY A 24 2.29 13.11 14.31
C GLY A 24 1.52 12.45 15.47
N PRO A 25 2.04 12.54 16.71
CA PRO A 25 1.47 11.86 17.88
C PRO A 25 0.05 12.31 18.22
N ALA A 26 -0.24 13.61 18.09
CA ALA A 26 -1.56 14.16 18.36
C ALA A 26 -2.63 13.58 17.41
N LYS A 27 -2.29 13.41 16.13
CA LYS A 27 -3.21 12.85 15.13
C LYS A 27 -3.44 11.36 15.37
N VAL A 28 -2.41 10.61 15.74
CA VAL A 28 -2.55 9.19 16.13
C VAL A 28 -3.47 9.04 17.34
N LEU A 29 -3.29 9.88 18.37
CA LEU A 29 -4.15 9.86 19.55
C LEU A 29 -5.62 10.15 19.21
N MET A 30 -5.88 11.19 18.41
CA MET A 30 -7.23 11.54 17.96
C MET A 30 -7.84 10.42 17.11
N ALA A 31 -7.06 9.82 16.20
CA ALA A 31 -7.50 8.69 15.39
C ALA A 31 -7.82 7.46 16.23
N PHE A 32 -7.04 7.20 17.29
CA PHE A 32 -7.28 6.12 18.24
C PHE A 32 -8.60 6.33 19.01
N LEU A 33 -8.78 7.51 19.60
CA LEU A 33 -10.00 7.85 20.33
C LEU A 33 -11.24 7.79 19.42
N GLY A 34 -11.18 8.44 18.26
CA GLY A 34 -12.26 8.44 17.27
C GLY A 34 -12.56 7.05 16.73
N GLY A 35 -11.52 6.26 16.45
CA GLY A 35 -11.64 4.87 16.00
C GLY A 35 -12.25 3.96 17.06
N ALA A 36 -11.91 4.15 18.34
CA ALA A 36 -12.49 3.40 19.45
C ALA A 36 -13.98 3.70 19.62
N ILE A 37 -14.36 4.98 19.60
CA ILE A 37 -15.77 5.41 19.66
C ILE A 37 -16.53 4.83 18.47
N ALA A 38 -15.99 4.95 17.26
CA ALA A 38 -16.63 4.42 16.06
C ALA A 38 -16.81 2.89 16.11
N LYS A 39 -15.83 2.16 16.67
CA LYS A 39 -15.91 0.71 16.86
C LYS A 39 -17.05 0.35 17.82
N LEU A 40 -17.25 1.11 18.89
CA LEU A 40 -18.41 0.96 19.80
C LEU A 40 -19.74 1.25 19.09
N LEU A 41 -19.74 2.17 18.12
CA LEU A 41 -20.89 2.48 17.27
C LEU A 41 -21.04 1.52 16.07
N GLY A 42 -20.32 0.40 16.04
CA GLY A 42 -20.43 -0.61 14.99
C GLY A 42 -19.73 -0.28 13.67
N LYS A 43 -18.85 0.74 13.64
CA LYS A 43 -18.04 1.13 12.46
C LYS A 43 -16.56 0.77 12.67
N PRO A 44 -16.16 -0.50 12.44
CA PRO A 44 -14.76 -0.90 12.56
C PRO A 44 -13.89 -0.24 11.49
N GLY A 45 -12.59 -0.05 11.77
CA GLY A 45 -11.61 0.45 10.78
C GLY A 45 -11.51 1.97 10.65
N MET A 46 -12.31 2.76 11.38
CA MET A 46 -12.28 4.22 11.32
C MET A 46 -10.95 4.84 11.80
N PHE A 47 -10.20 4.12 12.63
CA PHE A 47 -8.83 4.52 13.00
C PHE A 47 -7.97 4.83 11.77
N TYR A 48 -7.97 3.94 10.78
CA TYR A 48 -7.15 4.10 9.58
C TYR A 48 -7.60 5.28 8.71
N GLN A 49 -8.89 5.58 8.70
CA GLN A 49 -9.42 6.74 7.98
C GLN A 49 -8.97 8.05 8.64
N PHE A 50 -8.97 8.11 9.97
CA PHE A 50 -8.54 9.30 10.72
C PHE A 50 -7.02 9.47 10.76
N ALA A 51 -6.26 8.38 10.85
CA ALA A 51 -4.80 8.42 10.84
C ALA A 51 -4.25 8.90 9.49
N GLY A 52 -4.94 8.61 8.38
CA GLY A 52 -4.63 9.10 7.03
C GLY A 52 -4.14 7.99 6.10
N GLU A 53 -3.93 8.32 4.82
CA GLU A 53 -3.62 7.33 3.78
C GLU A 53 -2.35 6.51 4.06
N GLN A 54 -1.32 7.14 4.63
CA GLN A 54 -0.08 6.46 5.00
C GLN A 54 -0.31 5.37 6.06
N ALA A 55 -1.27 5.53 6.97
CA ALA A 55 -1.61 4.50 7.95
C ALA A 55 -2.17 3.22 7.32
N ARG A 56 -2.69 3.30 6.08
CA ARG A 56 -3.18 2.15 5.30
C ARG A 56 -2.11 1.55 4.39
N LEU A 57 -0.95 2.20 4.32
CA LEU A 57 0.18 1.83 3.46
C LEU A 57 1.39 1.36 4.27
N ILE A 58 1.42 1.60 5.59
CA ILE A 58 2.42 0.98 6.47
C ILE A 58 2.14 -0.51 6.48
N ASP A 59 3.01 -1.24 5.80
CA ASP A 59 3.08 -2.69 5.85
C ASP A 59 4.30 -3.08 6.71
N ASP A 60 4.15 -4.08 7.58
CA ASP A 60 5.18 -4.47 8.56
C ASP A 60 5.64 -5.88 8.19
N VAL A 61 6.96 -6.10 8.25
CA VAL A 61 7.67 -7.37 8.07
C VAL A 61 7.01 -8.30 7.05
N THR A 62 7.02 -7.89 5.78
CA THR A 62 6.33 -8.56 4.68
C THR A 62 6.97 -9.88 4.22
N GLY A 63 7.99 -10.39 4.92
CA GLY A 63 8.80 -11.50 4.39
C GLY A 63 9.35 -11.19 3.00
N THR A 64 9.61 -9.90 2.74
CA THR A 64 10.13 -9.39 1.47
C THR A 64 11.58 -9.79 1.27
N LEU A 65 12.15 -9.43 0.12
CA LEU A 65 13.53 -9.77 -0.21
C LEU A 65 14.54 -9.22 0.83
N PRO A 66 15.44 -10.06 1.40
CA PRO A 66 16.52 -9.58 2.25
C PRO A 66 17.41 -8.53 1.55
N PRO A 67 17.84 -7.45 2.24
CA PRO A 67 17.71 -7.19 3.68
C PRO A 67 16.44 -6.41 4.08
N TYR A 68 15.51 -6.17 3.15
CA TYR A 68 14.33 -5.32 3.37
C TYR A 68 13.25 -5.99 4.22
N ASP A 69 13.36 -7.30 4.45
CA ASP A 69 12.56 -8.08 5.39
C ASP A 69 12.67 -7.58 6.83
N GLN A 70 13.74 -6.86 7.17
CA GLN A 70 13.99 -6.35 8.53
C GLN A 70 13.56 -4.88 8.71
N PHE A 71 13.01 -4.24 7.68
CA PHE A 71 12.64 -2.83 7.71
C PHE A 71 11.15 -2.62 7.46
N ILE A 72 10.60 -1.56 8.06
CA ILE A 72 9.28 -1.07 7.70
C ILE A 72 9.41 -0.31 6.38
N VAL A 73 8.70 -0.79 5.36
CA VAL A 73 8.68 -0.15 4.05
C VAL A 73 7.49 0.80 3.99
N LEU A 74 7.78 2.07 3.76
CA LEU A 74 6.75 3.09 3.62
C LEU A 74 6.17 3.07 2.20
N GLY A 75 4.89 3.41 2.11
CA GLY A 75 4.28 3.72 0.82
C GLY A 75 5.01 4.87 0.13
N PRO A 76 5.02 4.92 -1.22
CA PRO A 76 5.67 5.99 -1.96
C PRO A 76 5.07 7.36 -1.60
N GLU A 77 5.92 8.37 -1.35
CA GLU A 77 5.45 9.72 -0.97
C GLU A 77 4.71 10.44 -2.11
N ASN A 78 5.21 10.32 -3.34
CA ASN A 78 4.68 11.02 -4.52
C ASN A 78 4.54 10.05 -5.72
N PRO A 79 3.69 9.02 -5.62
CA PRO A 79 3.62 7.96 -6.63
C PRO A 79 3.20 8.51 -8.00
N GLN A 80 2.33 9.53 -8.03
CA GLN A 80 1.89 10.18 -9.26
C GLN A 80 3.05 10.87 -10.01
N LYS A 81 3.87 11.63 -9.28
CA LYS A 81 5.04 12.28 -9.86
C LYS A 81 6.04 11.25 -10.40
N LEU A 82 6.19 10.11 -9.72
CA LEU A 82 7.09 9.04 -10.14
C LEU A 82 6.63 8.39 -11.46
N VAL A 83 5.34 8.03 -11.59
CA VAL A 83 4.83 7.44 -12.85
C VAL A 83 4.93 8.41 -14.03
N GLU A 84 4.72 9.71 -13.80
CA GLU A 84 4.91 10.75 -14.82
C GLU A 84 6.38 10.89 -15.25
N GLN A 85 7.32 10.78 -14.30
CA GLN A 85 8.76 10.78 -14.60
C GLN A 85 9.17 9.55 -15.41
N ILE A 86 8.64 8.36 -15.06
CA ILE A 86 8.89 7.12 -15.81
C ILE A 86 8.38 7.27 -17.24
N GLN A 87 7.16 7.77 -17.42
CA GLN A 87 6.60 8.01 -18.75
C GLN A 87 7.44 9.00 -19.56
N LYS A 88 7.89 10.10 -18.95
CA LYS A 88 8.74 11.08 -19.62
C LYS A 88 10.08 10.49 -20.05
N ALA A 89 10.66 9.61 -19.25
CA ALA A 89 11.96 9.01 -19.52
C ALA A 89 11.89 7.87 -20.57
N THR A 90 10.79 7.11 -20.60
CA THR A 90 10.67 5.88 -21.39
C THR A 90 9.72 5.97 -22.58
N GLY A 91 8.80 6.93 -22.57
CA GLY A 91 7.69 7.03 -23.51
C GLY A 91 6.54 6.04 -23.26
N LEU A 92 6.65 5.17 -22.24
CA LEU A 92 5.64 4.16 -21.92
C LEU A 92 4.65 4.66 -20.86
N GLY A 93 3.41 4.13 -20.89
CA GLY A 93 2.50 4.29 -19.76
C GLY A 93 3.04 3.55 -18.53
N ALA A 94 2.87 4.12 -17.34
CA ALA A 94 3.41 3.58 -16.10
C ALA A 94 2.35 3.58 -15.00
N ALA A 95 2.43 2.58 -14.12
CA ALA A 95 1.58 2.50 -12.94
C ALA A 95 2.37 1.91 -11.76
N ILE A 96 2.04 2.38 -10.56
CA ILE A 96 2.49 1.80 -9.30
C ILE A 96 1.28 1.13 -8.68
N VAL A 97 1.44 -0.16 -8.37
CA VAL A 97 0.37 -1.03 -7.91
C VAL A 97 0.85 -1.79 -6.68
N ASP A 98 -0.09 -2.04 -5.78
CA ASP A 98 0.04 -2.92 -4.62
C ASP A 98 -0.88 -4.11 -4.87
N VAL A 99 -0.28 -5.28 -5.11
CA VAL A 99 -0.96 -6.51 -5.52
C VAL A 99 -0.72 -7.58 -4.47
N ASN A 100 -1.80 -8.22 -4.02
CA ASN A 100 -1.73 -9.32 -3.08
C ASN A 100 -2.47 -10.55 -3.60
N ASP A 101 -2.20 -11.70 -2.99
CA ASP A 101 -2.76 -13.00 -3.40
C ASP A 101 -4.28 -13.14 -3.13
N LEU A 102 -4.89 -12.13 -2.50
CA LEU A 102 -6.34 -12.04 -2.30
C LEU A 102 -7.08 -11.52 -3.55
N LYS A 103 -6.41 -11.47 -4.71
CA LYS A 103 -6.93 -11.00 -6.00
C LYS A 103 -7.34 -9.52 -6.00
N ALA A 104 -6.81 -8.74 -5.05
CA ALA A 104 -7.02 -7.31 -4.99
C ALA A 104 -5.81 -6.59 -5.58
N VAL A 105 -6.07 -5.73 -6.58
CA VAL A 105 -5.07 -4.86 -7.19
C VAL A 105 -5.38 -3.44 -6.74
N LYS A 106 -4.52 -2.86 -5.91
CA LYS A 106 -4.65 -1.48 -5.47
C LYS A 106 -3.72 -0.60 -6.30
N ILE A 107 -4.30 0.23 -7.15
CA ILE A 107 -3.54 1.18 -7.97
C ILE A 107 -3.20 2.41 -7.11
N LEU A 108 -1.91 2.63 -6.84
CA LEU A 108 -1.43 3.78 -6.06
C LEU A 108 -1.25 5.02 -6.95
N ALA A 109 -0.81 4.83 -8.20
CA ALA A 109 -0.75 5.86 -9.22
C ALA A 109 -0.70 5.25 -10.61
N ALA A 110 -1.15 5.99 -11.61
CA ALA A 110 -1.04 5.62 -13.02
C ALA A 110 -0.96 6.87 -13.90
N THR A 111 -0.27 6.76 -15.03
CA THR A 111 -0.31 7.79 -16.07
C THR A 111 -1.68 7.79 -16.75
N SER A 112 -2.11 8.95 -17.26
CA SER A 112 -3.47 9.13 -17.82
C SER A 112 -3.79 8.24 -19.03
N ASN A 113 -2.77 7.74 -19.72
CA ASN A 113 -2.90 6.84 -20.87
C ASN A 113 -2.96 5.34 -20.48
N VAL A 114 -2.97 5.01 -19.19
CA VAL A 114 -3.06 3.63 -18.71
C VAL A 114 -4.50 3.32 -18.30
N SER A 115 -5.05 2.23 -18.83
CA SER A 115 -6.36 1.74 -18.43
C SER A 115 -6.27 1.00 -17.09
N THR A 116 -7.04 1.45 -16.10
CA THR A 116 -7.14 0.79 -14.79
C THR A 116 -7.73 -0.62 -14.91
N SER A 117 -8.71 -0.82 -15.80
CA SER A 117 -9.31 -2.14 -16.02
C SER A 117 -8.31 -3.15 -16.58
N LEU A 118 -7.41 -2.71 -17.47
CA LEU A 118 -6.35 -3.55 -18.00
C LEU A 118 -5.37 -3.95 -16.89
N LEU A 119 -4.98 -3.02 -16.01
CA LEU A 119 -4.10 -3.32 -14.89
C LEU A 119 -4.74 -4.33 -13.94
N GLU A 120 -6.00 -4.10 -13.56
CA GLU A 120 -6.74 -5.00 -12.68
C GLU A 120 -6.87 -6.40 -13.30
N GLU A 121 -7.20 -6.51 -14.58
CA GLU A 121 -7.31 -7.80 -15.27
C GLU A 121 -5.96 -8.52 -15.35
N ALA A 122 -4.92 -7.82 -15.80
CA ALA A 122 -3.59 -8.41 -15.99
C ALA A 122 -2.93 -8.85 -14.67
N LEU A 123 -3.20 -8.15 -13.57
CA LEU A 123 -2.52 -8.36 -12.29
C LEU A 123 -3.38 -9.08 -11.25
N ARG A 124 -4.65 -9.37 -11.52
CA ARG A 124 -5.56 -10.02 -10.56
C ARG A 124 -5.02 -11.32 -9.97
N SER A 125 -4.34 -12.13 -10.77
CA SER A 125 -3.78 -13.41 -10.32
C SER A 125 -2.39 -13.29 -9.72
N ASN A 126 -1.88 -12.07 -9.53
CA ASN A 126 -0.51 -11.78 -9.15
C ASN A 126 0.53 -12.58 -9.95
N PRO A 127 0.56 -12.45 -11.30
CA PRO A 127 1.39 -13.31 -12.14
C PRO A 127 2.90 -13.14 -11.91
N ALA A 128 3.32 -12.03 -11.30
CA ALA A 128 4.72 -11.77 -10.98
C ALA A 128 5.20 -12.56 -9.75
N GLY A 129 4.27 -12.94 -8.86
CA GLY A 129 4.60 -13.44 -7.52
C GLY A 129 5.08 -12.32 -6.59
N ASN A 130 5.05 -12.59 -5.29
CA ASN A 130 5.47 -11.67 -4.23
C ASN A 130 6.67 -12.19 -3.41
N ALA A 131 7.21 -13.36 -3.74
CA ALA A 131 8.17 -14.08 -2.92
C ALA A 131 9.56 -14.07 -3.61
N ASP A 132 10.12 -15.24 -3.89
CA ASP A 132 11.49 -15.38 -4.39
C ASP A 132 11.68 -14.99 -5.86
N GLU A 133 10.60 -14.61 -6.55
CA GLU A 133 10.65 -14.29 -7.99
C GLU A 133 11.47 -13.03 -8.31
N GLN A 134 11.65 -12.12 -7.34
CA GLN A 134 12.43 -10.88 -7.47
C GLN A 134 12.06 -10.04 -8.71
N THR A 135 10.76 -9.96 -9.03
CA THR A 135 10.21 -9.33 -10.25
C THR A 135 9.41 -8.05 -9.95
N PRO A 136 10.00 -7.02 -9.33
CA PRO A 136 9.27 -5.81 -8.94
C PRO A 136 8.80 -4.94 -10.12
N VAL A 137 9.19 -5.28 -11.35
CA VAL A 137 8.84 -4.57 -12.58
C VAL A 137 8.26 -5.54 -13.59
N VAL A 138 7.06 -5.23 -14.08
CA VAL A 138 6.35 -6.02 -15.09
C VAL A 138 6.03 -5.17 -16.31
N LEU A 139 6.07 -5.79 -17.49
CA LEU A 139 5.61 -5.18 -18.74
C LEU A 139 4.27 -5.80 -19.13
N ILE A 140 3.23 -4.97 -19.15
CA ILE A 140 1.90 -5.37 -19.60
C ILE A 140 1.77 -4.96 -21.07
N ARG A 141 1.53 -5.96 -21.93
CA ARG A 141 1.21 -5.75 -23.34
C ARG A 141 -0.28 -6.03 -23.55
N PRO A 142 -1.08 -5.05 -24.03
CA PRO A 142 -2.45 -5.33 -24.47
C PRO A 142 -2.40 -6.38 -25.57
N LEU A 143 -3.28 -7.39 -25.50
CA LEU A 143 -3.47 -8.30 -26.60
C LEU A 143 -4.11 -7.51 -27.75
N SER A 144 -3.44 -7.47 -28.90
CA SER A 144 -4.00 -6.89 -30.12
C SER A 144 -5.33 -7.59 -30.42
N SER A 145 -6.42 -6.83 -30.50
CA SER A 145 -7.66 -7.30 -31.14
C SER A 145 -7.44 -7.42 -32.64
#